data_AF-L2GXF4-F1
#
_entry.id   AF-L2GXF4-F1
#
_cell.length_a   1.000
_cell.length_b   1.000
_cell.length_c   1.000
_cell.angle_alpha   90.00
_cell.angle_beta   90.00
_cell.angle_gamma   90.00
#
_symmetry.space_group_name_H-M   'P 1'
#
loop_
_entity.id
_entity.type
_entity.pdbx_description
1 polymer ?
#
loop_
_entity_poly.entity_id
_entity_poly.type
_entity_poly.pdbx_seq_one_letter_code
_entity_poly.pdbx_strand_id
1 'polypeptide(L)' 'MLQETALSMDDKKFRELLLQREQLDYELSIVGKYDGPSVYTKSGDVFIPVSRNDAIDHLERKRKNIVKRINKSTEGRI' A
#
# COMPACT_ATOMS: atom_id res chain seq x y z
N MET A 1 20.47 -16.35 -23.55
CA MET A 1 19.31 -15.53 -23.97
C MET A 1 18.34 -15.51 -22.81
N LEU A 2 18.14 -14.37 -22.15
CA LEU A 2 17.06 -14.20 -21.17
C LEU A 2 15.83 -13.82 -21.98
N GLN A 3 14.85 -14.73 -22.07
CA GLN A 3 13.55 -14.42 -22.66
C GLN A 3 12.87 -13.38 -21.77
N GLU A 4 12.70 -12.16 -22.28
CA GLU A 4 11.83 -11.17 -21.66
C GLU A 4 10.39 -11.66 -21.79
N THR A 5 9.88 -12.34 -20.76
CA THR A 5 8.45 -12.65 -20.65
C THR A 5 7.71 -11.33 -20.48
N ALA A 6 7.14 -10.82 -21.56
CA ALA A 6 6.24 -9.69 -21.53
C ALA A 6 5.01 -10.04 -20.68
N LEU A 7 5.04 -9.68 -19.40
CA LEU A 7 3.89 -9.81 -18.50
C LEU A 7 2.70 -9.07 -19.10
N SER A 8 1.54 -9.72 -19.11
CA SER A 8 0.29 -9.10 -19.55
C SER A 8 0.04 -7.81 -18.74
N MET A 9 -0.64 -6.84 -19.33
CA MET A 9 -0.95 -5.58 -18.65
C MET A 9 -1.74 -5.79 -17.35
N ASP A 10 -2.55 -6.84 -17.29
CA ASP A 10 -3.32 -7.18 -16.11
C ASP A 10 -2.44 -7.79 -15.01
N ASP A 11 -1.44 -8.62 -15.37
CA ASP A 11 -0.46 -9.14 -14.42
C ASP A 11 0.44 -8.07 -13.83
N LYS A 12 0.82 -7.07 -14.64
CA LYS A 12 1.55 -5.89 -14.14
C LYS A 12 0.73 -5.14 -13.10
N LYS A 13 -0.54 -4.83 -13.40
CA LYS A 13 -1.44 -4.15 -12.45
C LYS A 13 -1.67 -4.96 -11.18
N PHE A 14 -1.81 -6.28 -11.29
CA PHE A 14 -1.97 -7.15 -10.13
C PHE A 14 -0.72 -7.16 -9.25
N ARG A 15 0.47 -7.26 -9.86
CA ARG A 15 1.75 -7.19 -9.14
C ARG A 15 1.94 -5.83 -8.46
N GLU A 16 1.57 -4.73 -9.12
CA GLU A 16 1.57 -3.40 -8.50
C GLU A 16 0.65 -3.33 -7.28
N LEU A 17 -0.54 -3.93 -7.32
CA LEU A 17 -1.43 -3.99 -6.16
C LEU A 17 -0.81 -4.78 -4.99
N LEU A 18 -0.11 -5.88 -5.28
CA LEU A 18 0.61 -6.65 -4.26
C LEU A 18 1.73 -5.82 -3.62
N LEU A 19 2.54 -5.14 -4.43
CA LEU A 19 3.60 -4.25 -3.94
C LEU A 19 3.04 -3.10 -3.10
N GLN A 20 1.94 -2.49 -3.53
CA GLN A 20 1.26 -1.44 -2.74
C GLN A 20 0.77 -1.97 -1.39
N ARG A 21 0.27 -3.22 -1.34
CA ARG A 21 -0.13 -3.84 -0.09
C ARG A 21 1.06 -4.05 0.85
N GLU A 22 2.16 -4.62 0.34
CA GLU A 22 3.38 -4.83 1.14
C GLU A 22 3.95 -3.53 1.69
N GLN A 23 3.96 -2.47 0.87
CA GLN A 23 4.38 -1.14 1.30
C GLN A 23 3.50 -0.62 2.45
N LEU A 24 2.17 -0.75 2.34
CA LEU A 24 1.26 -0.32 3.40
C LEU A 24 1.42 -1.14 4.68
N ASP A 25 1.66 -2.46 4.57
CA ASP A 25 1.93 -3.33 5.72
C ASP A 25 3.23 -2.94 6.43
N TYR A 26 4.26 -2.54 5.67
CA TYR A 26 5.52 -2.01 6.20
C TYR A 26 5.33 -0.65 6.90
N GLU A 27 4.64 0.29 6.25
CA GLU A 27 4.36 1.62 6.82
C GLU A 27 3.55 1.51 8.13
N LEU A 28 2.53 0.65 8.16
CA LEU A 28 1.77 0.36 9.38
C LEU A 28 2.65 -0.21 10.50
N SER A 29 3.58 -1.10 10.17
CA SER A 29 4.52 -1.67 11.15
C SER A 29 5.43 -0.61 11.75
N ILE A 30 5.93 0.33 10.93
CA ILE A 30 6.77 1.44 11.40
C ILE A 30 5.98 2.39 12.29
N VAL A 31 4.83 2.90 11.82
CA VAL A 31 4.00 3.84 12.58
C VAL A 31 3.45 3.18 13.85
N GLY A 32 3.15 1.88 13.78
CA GLY A 32 2.69 1.08 14.91
C GLY A 32 3.75 0.90 16.00
N LYS A 33 5.04 0.88 15.66
CA LYS A 33 6.16 0.79 16.63
C LYS A 33 6.69 2.15 17.08
N TYR A 34 6.24 3.23 16.45
CA TYR A 34 6.67 4.57 16.79
C TYR A 34 5.92 5.07 18.03
N ASP A 35 6.66 5.40 19.08
CA ASP A 35 6.08 5.84 20.37
C ASP A 35 5.77 7.34 20.43
N GLY A 36 6.11 8.11 19.39
CA GLY A 36 5.84 9.54 19.37
C GLY A 36 4.35 9.86 19.12
N PRO A 37 3.90 11.06 19.54
CA PRO A 37 2.49 11.46 19.44
C PRO A 37 2.04 11.75 18.00
N SER A 38 2.98 12.10 17.12
CA SER A 38 2.70 12.51 15.74
C SER A 38 3.73 11.96 14.76
N VAL A 39 3.26 11.60 13.57
CA VAL A 39 4.11 11.21 12.43
C VAL A 39 3.94 12.22 11.30
N TYR A 40 4.98 12.37 10.48
CA TYR A 40 4.92 13.25 9.31
C TYR A 40 4.43 12.48 8.10
N THR A 41 3.46 13.03 7.39
CA THR A 41 2.96 12.47 6.13
C THR A 41 3.21 13.45 5.00
N LYS A 42 3.52 12.93 3.82
CA LYS A 42 3.75 13.75 2.63
C LYS A 42 2.41 14.14 2.00
N SER A 43 2.19 15.43 1.80
CA SER A 43 1.05 15.99 1.07
C SER A 43 1.57 16.94 -0.01
N GLY A 44 1.56 16.50 -1.27
CA GLY A 44 2.25 17.22 -2.35
C GLY A 44 3.75 17.30 -2.07
N ASP A 45 4.30 18.52 -2.01
CA ASP A 45 5.71 18.79 -1.75
C ASP A 45 6.03 19.10 -0.28
N VAL A 46 5.03 19.08 0.61
CA VAL A 46 5.20 19.38 2.04
C VAL A 46 5.01 18.16 2.92
N PHE A 47 5.69 18.15 4.07
CA PHE A 47 5.49 17.18 5.14
C PHE A 47 4.63 17.80 6.24
N ILE A 48 3.46 17.20 6.50
CA ILE A 48 2.51 17.66 7.51
C ILE A 48 2.51 16.69 8.70
N PRO A 49 2.59 17.20 9.94
CA PRO A 49 2.42 16.36 11.11
C PRO A 49 0.96 15.95 11.25
N VAL A 50 0.72 14.67 11.51
CA VAL A 50 -0.60 14.10 11.82
C VAL A 50 -0.48 13.26 13.08
N SER A 51 -1.59 13.07 13.79
CA SER A 51 -1.56 12.16 14.94
C SER A 51 -1.20 10.75 14.50
N ARG A 52 -0.49 10.02 15.34
CA ARG A 52 -0.12 8.62 15.06
C ARG A 52 -1.35 7.77 14.75
N ASN A 53 -2.43 7.95 15.52
CA ASN A 53 -3.68 7.20 15.34
C ASN A 53 -4.34 7.52 14.00
N ASP A 54 -4.40 8.81 13.62
CA ASP A 54 -4.96 9.20 12.31
C ASP A 54 -4.15 8.63 11.15
N ALA A 55 -2.81 8.59 11.29
CA ALA A 55 -1.94 7.99 10.30
C ALA A 55 -2.19 6.48 10.16
N ILE A 56 -2.33 5.76 11.28
CA ILE A 56 -2.67 4.33 11.29
C ILE A 56 -4.04 4.12 10.61
N ASP A 57 -5.06 4.86 11.00
CA ASP A 57 -6.40 4.78 10.40
C ASP A 57 -6.38 5.02 8.89
N HIS A 58 -5.62 6.01 8.43
CA HIS A 58 -5.49 6.30 7.01
C HIS A 58 -4.81 5.17 6.24
N LEU A 59 -3.71 4.65 6.79
CA LEU A 59 -2.99 3.51 6.22
C LEU A 59 -3.85 2.24 6.18
N GLU A 60 -4.63 1.97 7.24
CA GLU A 60 -5.55 0.84 7.28
C GLU A 60 -6.67 0.97 6.24
N ARG A 61 -7.25 2.16 6.06
CA ARG A 61 -8.27 2.38 5.02
C ARG A 61 -7.71 2.14 3.63
N LYS A 62 -6.49 2.64 3.35
CA LYS A 62 -5.78 2.38 2.09
C LYS A 62 -5.56 0.89 1.89
N ARG A 63 -5.05 0.18 2.91
CA ARG A 63 -4.80 -1.27 2.87
C ARG A 63 -6.08 -2.04 2.57
N LYS A 64 -7.19 -1.74 3.26
CA LYS A 64 -8.50 -2.36 3.01
C LYS A 64 -8.95 -2.16 1.57
N ASN A 65 -8.75 -0.96 1.00
CA ASN A 65 -9.09 -0.69 -0.40
C ASN A 65 -8.22 -1.49 -1.38
N ILE A 66 -6.91 -1.58 -1.15
CA ILE A 66 -6.00 -2.39 -1.98
C ILE A 66 -6.38 -3.87 -1.91
N VAL A 67 -6.64 -4.42 -0.71
CA VAL A 67 -7.07 -5.81 -0.53
C VAL A 67 -8.38 -6.09 -1.29
N LYS A 68 -9.36 -5.18 -1.24
CA LYS A 68 -10.59 -5.31 -2.04
C LYS A 68 -10.29 -5.34 -3.55
N ARG A 69 -9.36 -4.52 -4.04
CA ARG A 69 -8.96 -4.51 -5.46
C ARG A 69 -8.23 -5.79 -5.86
N ILE A 70 -7.37 -6.31 -4.99
CA ILE A 70 -6.71 -7.61 -5.18
C ILE A 70 -7.76 -8.70 -5.32
N ASN A 71 -8.69 -8.82 -4.35
CA ASN A 71 -9.72 -9.86 -4.38
C ASN A 71 -10.57 -9.81 -5.66
N LYS A 72 -11.02 -8.62 -6.07
CA LYS A 72 -11.73 -8.44 -7.35
C LYS A 72 -10.90 -8.85 -8.57
N SER A 73 -9.60 -8.54 -8.55
CA SER A 73 -8.68 -8.93 -9.62
C SER A 73 -8.41 -10.44 -9.63
N THR A 74 -8.56 -11.12 -8.49
CA THR A 74 -8.39 -12.57 -8.36
C THR A 74 -9.65 -13.33 -8.79
N GLU A 75 -10.85 -12.82 -8.50
CA GLU A 75 -12.14 -13.45 -8.85
C GLU A 75 -12.31 -13.75 -10.35
N GLY A 76 -11.67 -12.99 -11.25
CA GLY A 76 -11.67 -13.26 -12.70
C GLY A 76 -10.49 -14.11 -13.20
N ARG A 77 -9.63 -14.60 -12.29
CA ARG A 77 -8.41 -15.38 -12.60
C ARG A 77 -8.47 -16.84 -12.10
N ILE A 78 -9.43 -17.17 -11.23
CA ILE A 78 -9.65 -18.54 -10.71
C ILE A 78 -10.65 -19.27 -11.59
#